data_AF-A0A8F7P1Y0-F1
#
_entry.id   AF-A0A8F7P1Y0-F1
#
_cell.length_a   1.000
_cell.length_b   1.000
_cell.length_c   1.000
_cell.angle_alpha   90.00
_cell.angle_beta   90.00
_cell.angle_gamma   90.00
#
_symmetry.space_group_name_H-M   'P 1'
#
loop_
_entity.id
_entity.type
_entity.pdbx_description
1 polymer ?
#
loop_
_entity_poly.entity_id
_entity_poly.type
_entity_poly.pdbx_seq_one_letter_code
_entity_poly.pdbx_strand_id
1 'polypeptide(L)'
;MRRKLLKTANDLNKLILNSDEKVKAEFHTFDNGEVGITFWHYSQKYESDCNHLNFYEFFTDKELQRNFELAKDVIAGECLIDE
;
A
#
# COMPACT_ATOMS: atom_id res chain seq x y z
N MET A 1 17.53 -2.05 3.28
CA MET A 1 16.20 -1.42 3.32
C MET A 1 15.42 -1.63 2.03
N ARG A 2 15.94 -1.35 0.83
CA ARG A 2 15.30 -1.77 -0.46
C ARG A 2 14.78 -3.22 -0.55
N ARG A 3 15.49 -4.19 0.06
CA ARG A 3 15.01 -5.60 0.15
C ARG A 3 13.71 -5.75 0.95
N LYS A 4 13.49 -4.91 1.97
CA LYS A 4 12.24 -4.90 2.75
C LYS A 4 11.09 -4.41 1.89
N LEU A 5 11.26 -3.27 1.22
CA LEU A 5 10.29 -2.76 0.26
C LEU A 5 9.98 -3.79 -0.85
N LEU A 6 11.00 -4.40 -1.45
CA LEU A 6 10.79 -5.46 -2.45
C LEU A 6 9.96 -6.63 -1.91
N LYS A 7 10.23 -7.08 -0.68
CA LYS A 7 9.44 -8.11 -0.03
C LYS A 7 7.99 -7.64 0.17
N THR A 8 7.79 -6.45 0.73
CA THR A 8 6.47 -5.84 0.94
C THR A 8 5.68 -5.74 -0.37
N ALA A 9 6.27 -5.22 -1.45
CA ALA A 9 5.63 -5.14 -2.75
C ALA A 9 5.23 -6.52 -3.29
N ASN A 10 6.11 -7.52 -3.17
CA ASN A 10 5.81 -8.87 -3.63
C ASN A 10 4.68 -9.52 -2.82
N ASP A 11 4.67 -9.32 -1.51
CA ASP A 11 3.64 -9.88 -0.63
C ASP A 11 2.29 -9.18 -0.86
N LEU A 12 2.27 -7.85 -1.01
CA LEU A 12 1.07 -7.10 -1.41
C LEU A 12 0.54 -7.58 -2.77
N ASN A 13 1.39 -7.70 -3.79
CA ASN A 13 0.97 -8.11 -5.13
C ASN A 13 0.37 -9.53 -5.15
N LYS A 14 0.87 -10.46 -4.33
CA LYS A 14 0.25 -11.79 -4.20
C LYS A 14 -1.17 -11.73 -3.64
N LEU A 15 -1.42 -10.84 -2.69
CA LEU A 15 -2.74 -10.65 -2.10
C LEU A 15 -3.69 -9.97 -3.08
N ILE A 16 -3.21 -8.90 -3.73
CA ILE A 16 -3.96 -8.13 -4.75
C ILE A 16 -4.45 -9.04 -5.89
N LEU A 17 -3.64 -10.01 -6.33
CA LEU A 17 -4.03 -10.96 -7.38
C LEU A 17 -5.31 -11.75 -7.09
N ASN A 18 -5.70 -11.88 -5.81
CA ASN A 18 -6.86 -12.63 -5.38
C ASN A 18 -7.94 -11.74 -4.76
N SER A 19 -7.84 -10.42 -4.94
CA SER A 19 -8.75 -9.43 -4.37
C SER A 19 -9.86 -9.05 -5.35
N ASP A 20 -11.07 -8.87 -4.82
CA ASP A 20 -12.19 -8.28 -5.56
C ASP A 20 -12.17 -6.73 -5.51
N GLU A 21 -11.33 -6.15 -4.65
CA GLU A 21 -11.18 -4.71 -4.52
C GLU A 21 -10.32 -4.11 -5.64
N LYS A 22 -10.60 -2.86 -5.99
CA LYS A 22 -9.79 -2.12 -6.98
C LYS A 22 -8.56 -1.53 -6.31
N VAL A 23 -7.51 -2.34 -6.21
CA VAL A 23 -6.27 -1.99 -5.54
C VAL A 23 -5.04 -2.21 -6.43
N LYS A 24 -3.97 -1.44 -6.21
CA LYS A 24 -2.66 -1.68 -6.85
C LYS A 24 -1.52 -1.28 -5.92
N ALA A 25 -0.35 -1.91 -6.07
CA ALA A 25 0.88 -1.53 -5.37
C ALA A 25 2.01 -1.33 -6.38
N GLU A 26 2.62 -0.14 -6.40
CA GLU A 26 3.66 0.21 -7.38
C GLU A 26 4.85 0.92 -6.73
N PHE A 27 6.04 0.66 -7.26
CA PHE A 27 7.22 1.41 -6.87
C PHE A 27 7.16 2.82 -7.44
N HIS A 28 7.53 3.80 -6.61
CA HIS A 28 7.63 5.20 -7.01
C HIS A 28 8.98 5.77 -6.57
N THR A 29 9.50 6.70 -7.38
CA THR A 29 10.62 7.56 -6.98
C THR A 29 10.03 8.93 -6.69
N PHE A 30 10.08 9.36 -5.42
CA PHE A 30 9.51 10.63 -4.98
C PHE A 30 10.41 11.82 -5.36
N ASP A 31 9.89 13.04 -5.23
CA ASP A 31 10.58 14.28 -5.64
C ASP A 31 11.94 14.48 -4.96
N ASN A 32 12.15 13.89 -3.79
CA ASN A 32 13.40 13.90 -3.05
C ASN A 32 14.43 12.83 -3.52
N GLY A 33 14.10 12.05 -4.56
CA GLY A 33 14.92 10.96 -5.08
C GLY A 33 14.82 9.64 -4.29
N GLU A 34 13.99 9.58 -3.26
CA GLU A 34 13.77 8.35 -2.49
C GLU A 34 12.85 7.39 -3.22
N VAL A 35 13.09 6.09 -3.04
CA VAL A 35 12.25 5.03 -3.59
C VAL A 35 11.34 4.51 -2.49
N GLY A 36 10.05 4.37 -2.80
CA GLY A 36 9.10 3.67 -1.95
C GLY A 36 8.02 2.97 -2.76
N ILE A 37 6.98 2.53 -2.08
CA ILE A 37 5.82 1.90 -2.69
C ILE A 37 4.60 2.74 -2.37
N THR A 38 3.77 2.98 -3.37
CA THR A 38 2.44 3.52 -3.16
C THR A 38 1.42 2.42 -3.41
N PHE A 39 0.63 2.13 -2.38
CA PHE A 39 -0.55 1.28 -2.44
C PHE A 39 -1.77 2.17 -2.66
N TRP A 40 -2.49 1.94 -3.74
CA TRP A 40 -3.68 2.70 -4.12
C TRP A 40 -4.91 1.84 -3.93
N HIS A 41 -5.97 2.43 -3.38
CA HIS A 41 -7.30 1.85 -3.31
C HIS A 41 -8.30 2.80 -3.98
N TYR A 42 -9.02 2.28 -4.98
CA TYR A 42 -10.04 3.02 -5.71
C TYR A 42 -11.43 2.59 -5.23
N SER A 43 -12.18 3.52 -4.66
CA SER A 43 -13.52 3.27 -4.15
C SER A 43 -14.35 4.54 -4.17
N GLN A 44 -15.61 4.42 -4.61
CA GLN A 44 -16.58 5.53 -4.60
C GLN A 44 -16.97 5.99 -3.18
N LYS A 45 -16.50 5.28 -2.16
CA LYS A 45 -16.68 5.67 -0.76
C LYS A 45 -15.74 6.82 -0.36
N TYR A 46 -14.63 7.02 -1.07
CA TYR A 46 -13.76 8.18 -0.86
C TYR A 46 -14.31 9.41 -1.58
N GLU A 47 -14.08 10.61 -1.04
CA GLU A 47 -14.49 11.87 -1.68
C GLU A 47 -13.86 12.06 -3.08
N SER A 48 -12.64 11.55 -3.29
CA SER A 48 -11.91 11.65 -4.56
C SER A 48 -11.91 10.34 -5.37
N ASP A 49 -12.80 9.40 -5.04
CA ASP A 49 -12.87 8.04 -5.61
C ASP A 49 -11.59 7.19 -5.41
N CYS A 50 -10.61 7.70 -4.66
CA CYS A 50 -9.31 7.08 -4.47
C CYS A 50 -8.66 7.54 -3.17
N ASN A 51 -7.90 6.64 -2.55
CA ASN A 51 -6.98 6.97 -1.48
C ASN A 51 -5.72 6.10 -1.58
N HIS A 52 -4.66 6.45 -0.84
CA HIS A 52 -3.39 5.73 -0.93
C HIS A 52 -2.62 5.66 0.39
N LEU A 53 -1.76 4.65 0.48
CA LEU A 53 -0.81 4.43 1.55
C LEU A 53 0.60 4.34 0.98
N ASN A 54 1.56 4.95 1.65
CA ASN A 54 2.95 4.92 1.24
C ASN A 54 3.80 4.03 2.16
N PHE A 55 4.78 3.36 1.56
CA PHE A 55 5.82 2.60 2.24
C PHE A 55 7.16 3.22 1.85
N TYR A 56 7.72 4.05 2.72
CA TYR A 56 9.00 4.71 2.48
C TYR A 56 10.17 3.92 3.03
N GLU A 57 11.36 4.18 2.49
CA GLU A 57 12.58 3.52 2.95
C GLU A 57 12.98 3.92 4.37
N PHE A 58 12.67 5.16 4.79
CA PHE A 58 12.98 5.70 6.11
C PHE A 58 11.96 5.33 7.21
N PHE A 59 10.85 4.68 6.85
CA PHE A 59 9.90 4.18 7.84
C PHE A 59 10.53 3.12 8.73
N THR A 60 10.19 3.17 10.01
CA THR A 60 10.53 2.12 10.98
C THR A 60 9.81 0.83 10.64
N ASP A 61 10.31 -0.30 11.14
CA ASP A 61 9.67 -1.61 10.95
C ASP A 61 8.23 -1.64 11.48
N LYS A 62 7.94 -0.87 12.54
CA LYS A 62 6.59 -0.73 13.10
C LYS A 62 5.65 0.03 12.16
N GLU A 63 6.12 1.10 11.53
CA GLU A 63 5.33 1.88 10.55
C GLU A 63 5.06 1.06 9.29
N LEU A 64 6.08 0.37 8.77
CA LEU A 64 5.91 -0.53 7.63
C LEU A 64 4.92 -1.66 7.94
N GLN A 65 5.02 -2.28 9.13
CA GLN A 65 4.10 -3.34 9.53
C GLN A 65 2.67 -2.83 9.68
N ARG A 66 2.47 -1.66 10.30
CA ARG A 66 1.14 -1.05 10.44
C ARG A 66 0.49 -0.79 9.07
N ASN A 67 1.23 -0.19 8.14
CA ASN A 67 0.71 0.09 6.80
C ASN A 67 0.45 -1.20 6.03
N PHE A 68 1.26 -2.24 6.26
CA PHE A 68 1.06 -3.54 5.62
C PHE A 68 -0.19 -4.25 6.11
N GLU A 69 -0.45 -4.25 7.41
CA GLU A 69 -1.69 -4.83 7.97
C GLU A 69 -2.93 -4.05 7.49
N LEU A 70 -2.90 -2.71 7.52
CA LEU A 70 -4.01 -1.92 6.96
C LEU A 70 -4.25 -2.22 5.48
N ALA A 71 -3.18 -2.33 4.68
CA ALA A 71 -3.32 -2.70 3.28
C ALA A 71 -3.93 -4.11 3.11
N LYS A 72 -3.65 -5.07 3.99
CA LYS A 72 -4.28 -6.41 3.94
C LYS A 72 -5.79 -6.33 4.19
N ASP A 73 -6.21 -5.57 5.19
CA ASP A 73 -7.62 -5.43 5.54
C ASP A 73 -8.38 -4.73 4.41
N VAL A 74 -7.77 -3.69 3.80
CA VAL A 74 -8.28 -3.05 2.59
C VAL A 74 -8.37 -4.02 1.42
N ILE A 75 -7.34 -4.84 1.16
CA ILE A 75 -7.34 -5.84 0.08
C ILE A 75 -8.43 -6.90 0.31
N ALA A 76 -8.75 -7.23 1.57
CA ALA A 76 -9.82 -8.14 1.94
C ALA A 76 -11.22 -7.50 1.87
N GLY A 77 -11.31 -6.20 1.58
CA GLY A 77 -12.58 -5.45 1.55
C GLY A 77 -13.16 -5.16 2.94
N GLU A 78 -12.34 -5.27 4.00
CA GLU A 78 -12.78 -5.13 5.39
C GLU A 78 -12.89 -3.66 5.82
N CYS A 79 -12.07 -2.77 5.25
CA CYS A 79 -12.06 -1.34 5.59
C CYS A 79 -11.60 -0.44 4.44
N LEU A 80 -11.78 0.88 4.63
CA LEU A 80 -11.11 1.92 3.86
C LEU A 80 -9.75 2.29 4.47
N ILE A 81 -8.94 3.02 3.69
CA ILE A 81 -7.62 3.50 4.12
C ILE A 81 -7.70 4.53 5.26
N ASP A 82 -8.79 5.31 5.31
CA ASP A 82 -9.01 6.43 6.22
C ASP A 82 -10.08 6.18 7.30
N GLU A 83 -10.52 4.92 7.43
CA GLU A 83 -11.34 4.45 8.55
C GLU A 83 -10.49 4.17 9.81
#